data_AF-A0A0U1CXJ2-F1
#
_entry.id   AF-A0A0U1CXJ2-F1
#
_cell.length_a   1.000
_cell.length_b   1.000
_cell.length_c   1.000
_cell.angle_alpha   90.00
_cell.angle_beta   90.00
_cell.angle_gamma   90.00
#
_symmetry.space_group_name_H-M   'P 1'
#
loop_
_entity.id
_entity.type
_entity.pdbx_description
1 polymer ?
#
loop_
_entity_poly.entity_id
_entity_poly.type
_entity_poly.pdbx_seq_one_letter_code
_entity_poly.pdbx_strand_id
1 'polypeptide(L)' 'MTSADGWAWATAEGAVTLTGPGTDPHGPEVRALVDYYRSAAGEHPDWDEYRSVMVSDRRVLMKLTVERVYGEKLR' A
#
# COMPACT_ATOMS: atom_id res chain seq x y z
N MET A 1 -12.02 -16.45 -5.27
CA MET A 1 -13.30 -15.88 -4.79
C MET A 1 -13.16 -15.70 -3.30
N THR A 2 -13.55 -14.57 -2.73
CA THR A 2 -13.63 -14.43 -1.26
C THR A 2 -15.08 -14.45 -0.84
N SER A 3 -15.34 -15.03 0.33
CA SER A 3 -16.69 -15.11 0.90
C SER A 3 -16.64 -14.58 2.33
N ALA A 4 -17.70 -13.88 2.74
CA ALA A 4 -17.78 -13.25 4.05
C ALA A 4 -17.81 -14.26 5.21
N ASP A 5 -18.07 -15.55 4.92
CA ASP A 5 -18.05 -16.67 5.86
C ASP A 5 -16.64 -17.20 6.16
N GLY A 6 -15.60 -16.67 5.50
CA GLY A 6 -14.21 -17.07 5.69
C GLY A 6 -13.83 -18.41 5.05
N TRP A 7 -14.74 -19.07 4.33
CA TRP A 7 -14.50 -20.38 3.72
C TRP A 7 -13.96 -20.32 2.29
N ALA A 8 -13.81 -19.12 1.72
CA ALA A 8 -13.23 -18.92 0.40
C ALA A 8 -12.12 -17.88 0.45
N TRP A 9 -11.00 -18.16 -0.23
CA TRP A 9 -9.87 -17.24 -0.35
C TRP A 9 -9.50 -16.97 -1.81
N ALA A 10 -8.72 -15.92 -2.00
CA ALA A 10 -8.03 -15.64 -3.24
C ALA A 10 -6.58 -15.27 -2.94
N THR A 11 -5.67 -15.82 -3.72
CA THR A 11 -4.25 -15.48 -3.77
C THR A 11 -4.01 -14.67 -5.03
N ALA A 12 -3.32 -13.54 -4.90
CA ALA A 12 -2.85 -12.73 -6.02
C ALA A 12 -1.33 -12.86 -6.17
N GLU A 13 -0.89 -13.08 -7.40
CA GLU A 13 0.52 -13.17 -7.79
C GLU A 13 0.82 -12.14 -8.89
N GLY A 14 2.04 -11.61 -8.86
CA GLY A 14 2.58 -10.77 -9.93
C GLY A 14 3.76 -9.91 -9.47
N ALA A 15 4.24 -9.04 -10.36
CA ALA A 15 5.43 -8.22 -10.09
C ALA A 15 5.16 -7.10 -9.07
N VAL A 16 6.17 -6.81 -8.24
CA VAL A 16 6.12 -5.74 -7.24
C VAL A 16 7.07 -4.61 -7.62
N THR A 17 6.56 -3.37 -7.57
CA THR A 17 7.38 -2.15 -7.56
C THR A 17 7.42 -1.58 -6.16
N LEU A 18 8.63 -1.24 -5.69
CA LEU A 18 8.87 -0.58 -4.41
C LEU A 18 9.30 0.86 -4.66
N THR A 19 8.73 1.79 -3.89
CA THR A 19 9.14 3.20 -3.88
C THR A 19 9.51 3.58 -2.46
N GLY A 20 10.77 3.96 -2.24
CA GLY A 20 11.30 4.24 -0.90
C GLY A 20 12.41 3.30 -0.45
N PRO A 21 12.87 3.49 0.80
CA PRO A 21 12.48 4.59 1.69
C PRO A 21 13.13 5.92 1.29
N GLY A 22 12.38 7.00 1.38
CA GLY A 22 12.91 8.36 1.20
C GLY A 22 13.58 8.90 2.47
N THR A 23 14.49 9.85 2.31
CA THR A 23 15.13 10.59 3.43
C THR A 23 14.68 12.04 3.54
N ASP A 24 13.86 12.51 2.58
CA ASP A 24 13.34 13.88 2.50
C ASP A 24 11.81 13.85 2.66
N PRO A 25 11.23 14.55 3.66
CA PRO A 25 9.78 14.69 3.84
C PRO A 25 9.02 15.22 2.61
N HIS A 26 9.71 15.96 1.73
CA HIS A 26 9.15 16.51 0.50
C HIS A 26 9.66 15.79 -0.77
N GLY A 27 10.47 14.74 -0.58
CA GLY A 27 11.01 13.90 -1.63
C GLY A 27 9.94 13.15 -2.43
N PRO A 28 10.29 12.61 -3.61
CA PRO A 28 9.34 11.90 -4.47
C PRO A 28 8.73 10.66 -3.80
N GLU A 29 9.47 9.96 -2.94
CA GLU A 29 8.99 8.74 -2.26
C GLU A 29 7.91 9.06 -1.22
N VAL A 30 8.11 10.13 -0.43
CA VAL A 30 7.13 10.57 0.56
C VAL A 30 5.91 11.19 -0.12
N ARG A 31 6.09 11.90 -1.24
CA ARG A 31 4.95 12.36 -2.06
C ARG A 31 4.10 11.19 -2.55
N ALA A 32 4.72 10.10 -3.03
CA ALA A 32 3.99 8.90 -3.44
C ALA A 32 3.17 8.28 -2.29
N LEU A 33 3.73 8.25 -1.07
CA LEU A 33 3.01 7.78 0.13
C LEU A 33 1.85 8.68 0.54
N VAL A 34 1.99 10.00 0.37
CA VAL A 34 0.90 10.98 0.62
C VAL A 34 -0.21 10.83 -0.41
N ASP A 35 0.13 10.73 -1.69
CA ASP A 35 -0.85 10.56 -2.76
C ASP A 35 -1.61 9.24 -2.61
N TYR A 36 -0.92 8.17 -2.22
CA TYR A 36 -1.55 6.90 -1.89
C TYR A 36 -2.53 7.03 -0.71
N TYR A 37 -2.10 7.64 0.41
CA TYR A 37 -2.97 7.85 1.57
C TYR A 37 -4.22 8.64 1.18
N ARG A 38 -4.05 9.74 0.44
CA ARG A 38 -5.17 10.58 0.00
C ARG A 38 -6.19 9.81 -0.82
N SER A 39 -5.72 8.93 -1.70
CA SER A 39 -6.60 8.09 -2.52
C SER A 39 -7.38 7.04 -1.72
N ALA A 40 -6.84 6.57 -0.59
CA ALA A 40 -7.41 5.47 0.19
C ALA A 40 -8.25 5.95 1.39
N ALA A 41 -7.82 7.02 2.06
CA ALA A 41 -8.37 7.47 3.34
C ALA A 41 -8.80 8.96 3.34
N GLY A 42 -8.59 9.70 2.25
CA GLY A 42 -8.89 11.13 2.19
C GLY A 42 -7.80 12.01 2.82
N GLU A 43 -8.16 13.16 3.37
CA GLU A 43 -7.17 14.12 3.90
C GLU A 43 -6.67 13.73 5.30
N HIS A 44 -5.37 13.91 5.52
CA HIS A 44 -4.76 13.81 6.85
C HIS A 44 -4.89 15.16 7.59
N PRO A 45 -5.19 15.17 8.90
CA PRO A 45 -5.29 16.41 9.69
C PRO A 45 -3.96 17.17 9.81
N ASP A 46 -2.83 16.45 9.74
CA ASP A 46 -1.48 17.02 9.78
C ASP A 46 -0.55 16.32 8.77
N TRP A 47 -0.32 16.94 7.62
CA TRP A 47 0.54 16.35 6.59
C TRP A 47 2.03 16.42 6.94
N ASP A 48 2.47 17.34 7.79
CA ASP A 48 3.88 17.50 8.13
C ASP A 48 4.31 16.40 9.11
N GLU A 49 3.47 16.09 10.10
CA GLU A 49 3.67 14.94 10.99
C GLU A 49 3.71 13.64 10.18
N TYR A 50 2.74 13.42 9.29
CA TYR A 50 2.69 12.22 8.44
C TYR A 50 3.99 12.04 7.64
N ARG A 51 4.47 13.11 6.98
CA ARG A 51 5.71 13.09 6.19
C ARG A 51 6.94 12.77 7.05
N SER A 52 7.03 13.37 8.23
CA SER A 52 8.10 13.09 9.20
C SER A 52 8.14 11.61 9.58
N VAL A 53 6.98 11.03 9.91
CA VAL A 53 6.85 9.60 10.26
C VAL A 53 7.23 8.70 9.09
N MET A 54 6.84 9.02 7.85
CA MET A 54 7.23 8.22 6.67
C MET A 54 8.75 8.11 6.52
N VAL A 55 9.48 9.18 6.82
CA VAL A 55 10.95 9.23 6.77
C VAL A 55 11.56 8.51 7.98
N SER A 56 11.10 8.80 9.21
CA SER A 56 11.68 8.20 10.43
C SER A 56 11.51 6.68 10.46
N ASP A 57 10.35 6.19 10.04
CA ASP A 57 10.04 4.76 10.00
C ASP A 57 10.64 4.07 8.76
N ARG A 58 11.25 4.84 7.83
CA ARG A 58 11.75 4.35 6.54
C ARG A 58 10.68 3.56 5.77
N ARG A 59 9.49 4.15 5.62
CA ARG A 59 8.37 3.49 4.94
C ARG A 59 8.60 3.35 3.44
N VAL A 60 8.07 2.27 2.89
CA VAL A 60 8.14 1.94 1.47
C VAL A 60 6.72 1.75 0.95
N LEU A 61 6.39 2.40 -0.16
CA LEU A 61 5.16 2.12 -0.89
C LEU A 61 5.38 0.89 -1.77
N MET A 62 4.59 -0.15 -1.53
CA MET A 62 4.57 -1.37 -2.34
C MET A 62 3.39 -1.35 -3.30
N LYS A 63 3.65 -1.50 -4.59
CA LYS A 63 2.63 -1.69 -5.62
C LYS A 63 2.77 -3.07 -6.25
N LEU A 64 1.78 -3.94 -6.04
CA LEU A 64 1.67 -5.24 -6.69
C LEU A 64 0.85 -5.09 -7.99
N THR A 65 1.46 -5.42 -9.12
CA THR A 65 0.75 -5.60 -10.39
C THR A 65 0.24 -7.03 -10.41
N VAL A 66 -1.08 -7.23 -10.28
CA VAL A 66 -1.67 -8.56 -10.25
C VAL A 66 -1.71 -9.14 -11.66
N GLU A 67 -1.02 -10.27 -11.85
CA GLU A 67 -0.95 -10.99 -13.12
C GLU A 67 -1.77 -12.28 -13.08
N ARG A 68 -1.88 -12.89 -11.90
CA ARG A 68 -2.64 -14.11 -11.70
C ARG A 68 -3.41 -14.07 -10.38
N VAL A 69 -4.64 -14.55 -10.43
CA VAL A 69 -5.47 -14.77 -9.24
C VAL A 69 -5.96 -16.21 -9.25
N TYR A 70 -5.81 -16.90 -8.13
CA TYR A 70 -6.37 -18.23 -7.92
C TYR A 70 -6.83 -18.36 -6.47
N GLY A 71 -7.48 -19.46 -6.13
CA GLY A 71 -7.98 -19.68 -4.78
C GLY A 71 -9.00 -20.80 -4.78
N GLU A 72 -9.52 -21.10 -3.60
CA GLU A 72 -10.43 -22.21 -3.41
C GLU A 72 -11.56 -21.80 -2.47
N LYS A 73 -12.66 -22.54 -2.57
CA LYS A 73 -13.78 -22.47 -1.65
C LYS A 73 -13.91 -23.84 -1.01
N LEU A 74 -13.78 -23.89 0.31
CA LEU A 74 -14.06 -25.09 1.09
C LEU A 74 -15.58 -25.23 1.22
N ARG A 75 -16.22 -25.64 0.12
CA ARG A 75 -17.56 -26.27 -0.02
C ARG A 75 -18.22 -25.94 -1.37
#